data_AF-A0A833XT58-F1
#
_entry.id   AF-A0A833XT58-F1
#
_cell.length_a   1.000
_cell.length_b   1.000
_cell.length_c   1.000
_cell.angle_alpha   90.00
_cell.angle_beta   90.00
_cell.angle_gamma   90.00
#
_symmetry.space_group_name_H-M   'P 1'
#
loop_
_entity.id
_entity.type
_entity.pdbx_description
1 polymer ?
#
loop_
_entity_poly.entity_id
_entity_poly.type
_entity_poly.pdbx_seq_one_letter_code
_entity_poly.pdbx_strand_id
1 'polypeptide(L)'
;MEDGTPKSPMAETSCKIIRRSVYTFLQRYHYFTSAAALLAFPFSVSVLLSQAYVPSSSTLLPTIYNRLRTLFDAAGFPSSLEFFTVLNQKLSETIFSSILTLPFTLTFLLITKASIIQALKQNKPTFPPTFSSVLTLYNPLLLTHFCNSLLILSANATLFFLLFFAFNCFQGFGFSSPNLLLLLSAAGAVLYSIILANALIVCNLAMVVSGMERCGGYMTILKACVLMRGRTSTALSLALPINMALAAVEALFQYRIVRAYHFAEKLGLSMVFEGIFIAYLYSIFVVLDTIVNCMFFKSCKTDSASLSCSVEIAEVEGDHGYAILRTKEELIP
;
A
#
# COMPACT_ATOMS: atom_id res chain seq x y z
N MET A 1 -27.39 -7.68 -30.35
CA MET A 1 -26.40 -6.64 -30.72
C MET A 1 -25.57 -6.42 -29.47
N GLU A 2 -24.57 -7.29 -29.28
CA GLU A 2 -23.70 -7.25 -28.11
C GLU A 2 -22.72 -6.10 -28.26
N ASP A 3 -22.71 -5.22 -27.26
CA ASP A 3 -21.82 -4.08 -27.16
C ASP A 3 -20.39 -4.56 -26.86
N GLY A 4 -19.67 -4.84 -27.95
CA GLY A 4 -18.24 -5.18 -27.96
C GLY A 4 -17.40 -3.93 -27.70
N THR A 5 -17.50 -3.36 -26.50
CA THR A 5 -16.49 -2.42 -26.02
C THR A 5 -15.20 -3.18 -25.73
N PRO A 6 -14.04 -2.83 -26.32
CA PRO A 6 -12.79 -3.51 -26.05
C PRO A 6 -12.39 -3.20 -24.61
N LYS A 7 -12.65 -4.15 -23.70
CA LYS A 7 -12.14 -4.08 -22.33
C LYS A 7 -10.62 -4.02 -22.42
N SER A 8 -10.03 -2.93 -21.93
CA SER A 8 -8.58 -2.78 -21.87
C SER A 8 -7.95 -4.04 -21.25
N PRO A 9 -6.94 -4.67 -21.88
CA PRO A 9 -6.31 -5.90 -21.39
C PRO A 9 -5.77 -5.77 -19.95
N MET A 10 -5.53 -4.54 -19.50
CA MET A 10 -5.09 -4.19 -18.15
C MET A 10 -6.20 -4.40 -17.09
N ALA A 11 -7.42 -3.99 -17.41
CA ALA A 11 -8.58 -4.13 -16.53
C ALA A 11 -8.96 -5.60 -16.36
N GLU A 12 -8.81 -6.39 -17.42
CA GLU A 12 -9.08 -7.82 -17.39
C GLU A 12 -8.10 -8.57 -16.47
N THR A 13 -6.80 -8.23 -16.53
CA THR A 13 -5.77 -8.84 -15.68
C THR A 13 -5.97 -8.48 -14.21
N SER A 14 -6.27 -7.20 -13.92
CA SER A 14 -6.55 -6.73 -12.56
C SER A 14 -7.78 -7.42 -11.97
N CYS A 15 -8.87 -7.51 -12.75
CA CYS A 15 -10.10 -8.19 -12.34
C CYS A 15 -9.87 -9.68 -12.06
N LYS A 16 -9.08 -10.37 -12.89
CA LYS A 16 -8.70 -11.78 -12.65
C LYS A 16 -7.96 -11.94 -11.33
N ILE A 17 -7.03 -11.04 -11.00
CA ILE A 17 -6.27 -11.06 -9.74
C ILE A 17 -7.19 -10.78 -8.54
N ILE A 18 -8.07 -9.79 -8.62
CA ILE A 18 -9.05 -9.50 -7.55
C ILE A 18 -9.95 -10.71 -7.31
N ARG A 19 -10.53 -11.27 -8.37
CA ARG A 19 -11.39 -12.45 -8.28
C ARG A 19 -10.68 -13.63 -7.63
N ARG A 20 -9.43 -13.89 -8.03
CA ARG A 20 -8.60 -14.97 -7.44
C ARG A 20 -8.29 -14.68 -5.97
N SER A 21 -8.07 -13.43 -5.60
CA SER A 21 -7.79 -13.02 -4.22
C SER A 21 -9.01 -13.21 -3.33
N VAL A 22 -10.19 -12.79 -3.78
CA VAL A 22 -11.47 -13.05 -3.08
C VAL A 22 -11.75 -14.54 -2.96
N TYR A 23 -11.57 -15.30 -4.05
CA TYR A 23 -11.72 -16.75 -4.01
C TYR A 23 -10.78 -17.40 -2.98
N THR A 24 -9.52 -16.97 -2.93
CA THR A 24 -8.53 -17.49 -1.97
C THR A 24 -8.90 -17.11 -0.54
N PHE A 25 -9.39 -15.88 -0.32
CA PHE A 25 -9.90 -15.45 0.97
C PHE A 25 -11.05 -16.34 1.44
N LEU A 26 -12.02 -16.62 0.56
CA LEU A 26 -13.17 -17.49 0.87
C LEU A 26 -12.75 -18.95 1.09
N GLN A 27 -11.77 -19.45 0.35
CA GLN A 27 -11.28 -20.83 0.50
C GLN A 27 -10.71 -21.10 1.91
N ARG A 28 -10.10 -20.09 2.54
CA ARG A 28 -9.57 -20.16 3.90
C ARG A 28 -10.24 -19.11 4.81
N TYR A 29 -11.56 -18.99 4.69
CA TYR A 29 -12.36 -17.95 5.36
C TYR A 29 -12.07 -17.88 6.85
N HIS A 30 -12.24 -18.98 7.58
CA HIS A 30 -12.05 -19.02 9.03
C HIS A 30 -10.66 -18.55 9.48
N TYR A 31 -9.61 -18.91 8.72
CA TYR A 31 -8.25 -18.50 9.05
C TYR A 31 -8.06 -16.99 8.85
N PHE A 32 -8.49 -16.47 7.71
CA PHE A 32 -8.29 -15.05 7.39
C PHE A 32 -9.20 -14.12 8.20
N THR A 33 -10.42 -14.53 8.52
CA THR A 33 -11.30 -13.76 9.42
C THR A 33 -10.81 -13.78 10.86
N SER A 34 -10.30 -14.93 11.34
CA SER A 34 -9.67 -15.00 12.67
C SER A 34 -8.41 -14.14 12.75
N ALA A 35 -7.57 -14.14 11.70
CA ALA A 35 -6.42 -13.26 11.61
C ALA A 35 -6.85 -11.77 11.60
N ALA A 36 -7.91 -11.42 10.88
CA ALA A 36 -8.47 -10.07 10.90
C ALA A 36 -8.94 -9.67 12.32
N ALA A 37 -9.71 -10.53 12.98
CA ALA A 37 -10.29 -10.27 14.29
C ALA A 37 -9.26 -10.22 15.43
N LEU A 38 -8.23 -11.09 15.39
CA LEU A 38 -7.29 -11.22 16.50
C LEU A 38 -6.00 -10.41 16.28
N LEU A 39 -5.49 -10.37 15.05
CA LEU A 39 -4.18 -9.78 14.75
C LEU A 39 -4.33 -8.40 14.13
N ALA A 40 -5.25 -8.19 13.19
CA ALA A 40 -5.37 -6.90 12.49
C ALA A 40 -6.23 -5.89 13.27
N PHE A 41 -7.16 -6.37 14.10
CA PHE A 41 -8.14 -5.55 14.81
C PHE A 41 -7.54 -4.45 15.70
N PRO A 42 -6.52 -4.71 16.53
CA PRO A 42 -5.94 -3.65 17.37
C PRO A 42 -5.31 -2.52 16.54
N PHE A 43 -4.71 -2.86 15.40
CA PHE A 43 -4.22 -1.86 14.44
C PHE A 43 -5.37 -1.05 13.83
N SER A 44 -6.43 -1.70 13.35
CA SER A 44 -7.60 -1.02 12.78
C SER A 44 -8.26 -0.06 13.76
N VAL A 45 -8.46 -0.48 15.00
CA VAL A 45 -9.01 0.36 16.07
C VAL A 45 -8.10 1.57 16.30
N SER A 46 -6.78 1.37 16.37
CA SER A 46 -5.83 2.47 16.54
C SER A 46 -5.89 3.48 15.40
N VAL A 47 -6.05 3.04 14.15
CA VAL A 47 -6.15 3.93 12.97
C VAL A 47 -7.46 4.71 12.96
N LEU A 48 -8.58 4.05 13.24
CA LEU A 48 -9.89 4.72 13.27
C LEU A 48 -9.97 5.73 14.43
N LEU A 49 -9.46 5.36 15.59
CA LEU A 49 -9.39 6.25 16.75
C LEU A 49 -8.44 7.43 16.51
N SER A 50 -7.27 7.21 15.91
CA SER A 50 -6.32 8.32 15.66
C SER A 50 -6.95 9.41 14.80
N GLN A 51 -7.77 9.05 13.82
CA GLN A 51 -8.53 10.01 13.02
C GLN A 51 -9.64 10.72 13.81
N ALA A 52 -10.29 10.03 14.76
CA ALA A 52 -11.28 10.66 15.65
C ALA A 52 -10.66 11.65 16.64
N TYR A 53 -9.39 11.45 17.01
CA TYR A 53 -8.66 12.36 17.90
C TYR A 53 -8.06 13.57 17.19
N VAL A 54 -7.99 13.57 15.85
CA VAL A 54 -7.47 14.71 15.06
C VAL A 54 -8.15 16.03 15.45
N PRO A 55 -9.49 16.16 15.49
CA PRO A 55 -10.13 17.45 15.82
C PRO A 55 -10.02 17.84 17.30
N SER A 56 -9.73 16.89 18.19
CA SER A 56 -9.88 17.06 19.64
C SER A 56 -8.55 17.06 20.42
N SER A 57 -7.42 16.84 19.73
CA SER A 57 -6.11 16.77 20.39
C SER A 57 -5.62 18.16 20.79
N SER A 58 -5.45 18.38 22.11
CA SER A 58 -5.24 19.71 22.68
C SER A 58 -3.82 20.27 22.51
N THR A 59 -2.82 19.45 22.19
CA THR A 59 -1.41 19.89 22.23
C THR A 59 -0.54 19.40 21.07
N LEU A 60 -0.55 18.11 20.76
CA LEU A 60 0.44 17.53 19.85
C LEU A 60 0.18 17.88 18.37
N LEU A 61 -1.06 17.78 17.89
CA LEU A 61 -1.40 18.14 16.51
C LEU A 61 -1.20 19.65 16.22
N PRO A 62 -1.70 20.59 17.05
CA PRO A 62 -1.41 22.01 16.85
C PRO A 62 0.09 22.32 16.86
N THR A 63 0.87 21.63 17.70
CA THR A 63 2.33 21.80 17.73
C THR A 63 2.97 21.36 16.43
N ILE A 64 2.63 20.19 15.90
CA ILE A 64 3.15 19.71 14.60
C ILE A 64 2.75 20.68 13.49
N TYR A 65 1.48 21.06 13.43
CA TYR A 65 0.95 21.99 12.42
C TYR A 65 1.71 23.32 12.43
N ASN A 66 1.93 23.90 13.61
CA ASN A 66 2.64 25.18 13.74
C ASN A 66 4.11 25.04 13.37
N ARG A 67 4.78 23.94 13.74
CA ARG A 67 6.18 23.70 13.36
C ARG A 67 6.34 23.54 11.85
N LEU A 68 5.48 22.74 11.22
CA LEU A 68 5.48 22.59 9.76
C LEU A 68 5.16 23.92 9.06
N ARG A 69 4.20 24.70 9.58
CA ARG A 69 3.90 26.03 9.06
C ARG A 69 5.13 26.94 9.11
N THR A 70 5.82 27.01 10.25
CA THR A 70 7.05 27.82 10.37
C THR A 70 8.15 27.36 9.42
N LEU A 71 8.26 26.05 9.14
CA LEU A 71 9.22 25.54 8.16
C LEU A 71 8.83 25.93 6.73
N PHE A 72 7.54 25.89 6.39
CA PHE A 72 7.09 26.32 5.08
C PHE A 72 7.23 27.82 4.86
N ASP A 73 6.92 28.62 5.87
CA ASP A 73 7.13 30.07 5.84
C ASP A 73 8.62 30.41 5.72
N ALA A 74 9.50 29.71 6.46
CA ALA A 74 10.95 29.88 6.36
C ALA A 74 11.53 29.43 5.00
N ALA A 75 10.89 28.46 4.34
CA ALA A 75 11.25 28.03 2.99
C ALA A 75 10.72 29.00 1.90
N GLY A 76 10.04 30.09 2.27
CA GLY A 76 9.51 31.06 1.30
C GLY A 76 8.33 30.53 0.49
N PHE A 77 7.64 29.49 0.97
CA PHE A 77 6.41 29.06 0.33
C PHE A 77 5.31 30.11 0.53
N PRO A 78 4.53 30.42 -0.51
CA PRO A 78 3.47 31.42 -0.40
C PRO A 78 2.33 30.89 0.49
N SER A 79 2.28 31.39 1.72
CA SER A 79 1.28 31.04 2.74
C SER A 79 -0.16 31.43 2.35
N SER A 80 -0.32 32.27 1.31
CA SER A 80 -1.62 32.67 0.74
C SER A 80 -2.28 31.58 -0.11
N LEU A 81 -1.53 30.55 -0.53
CA LEU A 81 -2.09 29.46 -1.32
C LEU A 81 -2.79 28.43 -0.43
N GLU A 82 -4.04 28.12 -0.77
CA GLU A 82 -4.82 27.09 -0.09
C GLU A 82 -4.13 25.72 -0.10
N PHE A 83 -3.40 25.39 -1.17
CA PHE A 83 -2.67 24.13 -1.29
C PHE A 83 -1.72 23.88 -0.11
N PHE A 84 -0.88 24.86 0.27
CA PHE A 84 0.07 24.67 1.37
C PHE A 84 -0.63 24.60 2.73
N THR A 85 -1.77 25.28 2.88
CA THR A 85 -2.59 25.19 4.09
C THR A 85 -3.18 23.79 4.25
N VAL A 86 -3.80 23.26 3.19
CA VAL A 86 -4.38 21.91 3.16
C VAL A 86 -3.30 20.84 3.29
N LEU A 87 -2.17 21.02 2.61
CA LEU A 87 -1.03 20.11 2.68
C LEU A 87 -0.45 20.08 4.10
N ASN A 88 -0.23 21.23 4.73
CA ASN A 88 0.24 21.30 6.11
C ASN A 88 -0.71 20.60 7.07
N GLN A 89 -2.02 20.85 6.92
CA GLN A 89 -3.03 20.16 7.70
C GLN A 89 -2.94 18.64 7.50
N LYS A 90 -2.97 18.15 6.26
CA LYS A 90 -2.93 16.70 5.96
C LYS A 90 -1.64 16.03 6.41
N LEU A 91 -0.50 16.70 6.29
CA LEU A 91 0.79 16.20 6.80
C LEU A 91 0.78 16.12 8.33
N SER A 92 0.29 17.15 9.01
CA SER A 92 0.20 17.15 10.48
C SER A 92 -0.72 16.02 10.99
N GLU A 93 -1.87 15.82 10.34
CA GLU A 93 -2.81 14.73 10.62
C GLU A 93 -2.16 13.36 10.39
N THR A 94 -1.41 13.21 9.29
CA THR A 94 -0.73 11.96 8.95
C THR A 94 0.40 11.64 9.93
N ILE A 95 1.23 12.63 10.31
CA ILE A 95 2.31 12.44 11.29
C ILE A 95 1.73 12.09 12.66
N PHE A 96 0.71 12.83 13.10
CA PHE A 96 0.02 12.56 14.36
C PHE A 96 -0.55 11.14 14.38
N SER A 97 -1.29 10.76 13.33
CA SER A 97 -1.86 9.42 13.20
C SER A 97 -0.79 8.33 13.15
N SER A 98 0.32 8.57 12.43
CA SER A 98 1.43 7.63 12.34
C SER A 98 2.12 7.40 13.68
N ILE A 99 2.34 8.45 14.48
CA ILE A 99 2.92 8.33 15.83
C ILE A 99 2.02 7.48 16.73
N LEU A 100 0.72 7.74 16.72
CA LEU A 100 -0.25 7.00 17.54
C LEU A 100 -0.37 5.53 17.13
N THR A 101 -0.34 5.27 15.82
CA THR A 101 -0.53 3.92 15.26
C THR A 101 0.78 3.12 15.17
N LEU A 102 1.94 3.75 15.38
CA LEU A 102 3.26 3.11 15.26
C LEU A 102 3.41 1.81 16.09
N PRO A 103 3.10 1.77 17.40
CA PRO A 103 3.27 0.54 18.17
C PRO A 103 2.40 -0.61 17.62
N PHE A 104 1.17 -0.32 17.21
CA PHE A 104 0.25 -1.30 16.62
C PHE A 104 0.66 -1.70 15.21
N THR A 105 1.26 -0.78 14.45
CA THR A 105 1.83 -1.06 13.14
C THR A 105 2.98 -2.06 13.27
N LEU A 106 3.95 -1.76 14.13
CA LEU A 106 5.14 -2.60 14.33
C LEU A 106 4.79 -3.98 14.92
N THR A 107 3.71 -4.09 15.68
CA THR A 107 3.29 -5.37 16.29
C THR A 107 2.20 -6.06 15.46
N PHE A 108 0.96 -5.63 15.66
CA PHE A 108 -0.26 -6.25 15.12
C PHE A 108 -0.32 -6.27 13.59
N LEU A 109 -0.02 -5.16 12.91
CA LEU A 109 -0.05 -5.12 11.44
C LEU A 109 1.04 -6.01 10.83
N LEU A 110 2.28 -5.90 11.30
CA LEU A 110 3.38 -6.71 10.76
C LEU A 110 3.17 -8.20 11.01
N ILE A 111 2.70 -8.60 12.20
CA ILE A 111 2.38 -10.00 12.51
C ILE A 111 1.22 -10.49 11.63
N THR A 112 0.20 -9.66 11.39
CA THR A 112 -0.90 -9.96 10.46
C THR A 112 -0.38 -10.23 9.05
N LYS A 113 0.44 -9.30 8.51
CA LYS A 113 1.01 -9.45 7.16
C LYS A 113 1.89 -10.70 7.07
N ALA A 114 2.74 -10.96 8.07
CA ALA A 114 3.56 -12.16 8.14
C ALA A 114 2.73 -13.44 8.12
N SER A 115 1.66 -13.49 8.92
CA SER A 115 0.74 -14.62 9.05
C SER A 115 0.03 -14.96 7.73
N ILE A 116 -0.46 -13.93 7.02
CA ILE A 116 -1.13 -14.10 5.72
C ILE A 116 -0.14 -14.55 4.65
N ILE A 117 1.02 -13.90 4.56
CA ILE A 117 2.05 -14.24 3.57
C ILE A 117 2.51 -15.68 3.75
N GLN A 118 2.74 -16.10 5.00
CA GLN A 118 3.13 -17.47 5.32
C GLN A 118 2.04 -18.48 4.95
N ALA A 119 0.77 -18.18 5.23
CA ALA A 119 -0.36 -19.04 4.86
C ALA A 119 -0.48 -19.20 3.33
N LEU A 120 -0.22 -18.14 2.56
CA LEU A 120 -0.25 -18.15 1.10
C LEU A 120 0.99 -18.79 0.46
N LYS A 121 2.12 -18.84 1.18
CA LYS A 121 3.34 -19.52 0.74
C LYS A 121 3.24 -21.04 0.83
N GLN A 122 2.49 -21.55 1.80
CA GLN A 122 2.27 -23.00 1.97
C GLN A 122 1.29 -23.51 0.91
N ASN A 123 1.83 -24.16 -0.13
CA ASN A 123 1.07 -24.75 -1.23
C ASN A 123 0.16 -25.93 -0.81
N LYS A 124 0.30 -26.47 0.42
CA LYS A 124 -0.54 -27.56 0.92
C LYS A 124 -1.37 -27.12 2.14
N PRO A 125 -2.64 -27.55 2.23
CA PRO A 125 -3.65 -27.00 3.16
C PRO A 125 -3.60 -27.57 4.58
N THR A 126 -2.58 -28.35 4.95
CA THR A 126 -2.76 -29.33 6.03
C THR A 126 -2.76 -28.72 7.44
N PHE A 127 -2.12 -27.57 7.68
CA PHE A 127 -2.07 -26.96 9.02
C PHE A 127 -1.97 -25.43 8.99
N PRO A 128 -2.50 -24.73 10.02
CA PRO A 128 -2.23 -23.31 10.21
C PRO A 128 -0.72 -23.10 10.40
N PRO A 129 -0.14 -21.99 9.90
CA PRO A 129 1.28 -21.74 10.07
C PRO A 129 1.63 -21.63 11.55
N THR A 130 2.70 -22.29 11.95
CA THR A 130 3.18 -22.25 13.34
C THR A 130 3.65 -20.84 13.69
N PHE A 131 3.40 -20.40 14.93
CA PHE A 131 3.83 -19.08 15.43
C PHE A 131 5.33 -18.82 15.20
N SER A 132 6.17 -19.86 15.34
CA SER A 132 7.60 -19.79 15.05
C SER A 132 7.89 -19.39 13.59
N SER A 133 7.12 -19.93 12.63
CA SER A 133 7.27 -19.57 11.21
C SER A 133 6.85 -18.13 10.90
N VAL A 134 5.90 -17.57 11.65
CA VAL A 134 5.50 -16.16 11.55
C VAL A 134 6.58 -15.25 12.16
N LEU A 135 7.14 -15.64 13.31
CA LEU A 135 8.17 -14.87 13.99
C LEU A 135 9.47 -14.79 13.18
N THR A 136 9.85 -15.86 12.48
CA THR A 136 11.01 -15.81 11.55
C THR A 136 10.81 -14.84 10.39
N LEU A 137 9.56 -14.58 9.99
CA LEU A 137 9.24 -13.61 8.93
C LEU A 137 9.14 -12.18 9.45
N TYR A 138 8.99 -12.00 10.76
CA TYR A 138 8.84 -10.69 11.39
C TYR A 138 10.07 -9.81 11.20
N ASN A 139 11.28 -10.32 11.44
CA ASN A 139 12.52 -9.53 11.33
C ASN A 139 12.75 -8.97 9.91
N PRO A 140 12.65 -9.77 8.82
CA PRO A 140 12.72 -9.24 7.46
C PRO A 140 11.66 -8.17 7.16
N LEU A 141 10.40 -8.41 7.57
CA LEU A 141 9.30 -7.46 7.37
C LEU A 141 9.51 -6.16 8.14
N LEU A 142 10.01 -6.25 9.37
CA LEU A 142 10.33 -5.10 10.21
C LEU A 142 11.42 -4.25 9.55
N LEU A 143 12.49 -4.89 9.07
CA LEU A 143 13.57 -4.20 8.36
C LEU A 143 13.07 -3.53 7.08
N THR A 144 12.25 -4.22 6.29
CA THR A 144 11.62 -3.62 5.09
C THR A 144 10.66 -2.49 5.45
N HIS A 145 9.92 -2.59 6.55
CA HIS A 145 9.03 -1.53 7.02
C HIS A 145 9.82 -0.27 7.38
N PHE A 146 10.94 -0.38 8.10
CA PHE A 146 11.82 0.77 8.36
C PHE A 146 12.36 1.38 7.07
N CYS A 147 12.83 0.56 6.11
CA CYS A 147 13.26 1.06 4.81
C CYS A 147 12.13 1.74 4.03
N ASN A 148 10.89 1.23 4.12
CA ASN A 148 9.71 1.84 3.52
C ASN A 148 9.41 3.21 4.14
N SER A 149 9.50 3.34 5.47
CA SER A 149 9.35 4.63 6.14
C SER A 149 10.40 5.64 5.68
N LEU A 150 11.67 5.21 5.55
CA LEU A 150 12.73 6.05 5.00
C LEU A 150 12.48 6.44 3.53
N LEU A 151 11.97 5.52 2.71
CA LEU A 151 11.61 5.81 1.33
C LEU A 151 10.50 6.85 1.25
N ILE A 152 9.41 6.69 2.01
CA ILE A 152 8.30 7.65 2.04
C ILE A 152 8.79 9.02 2.53
N LEU A 153 9.63 9.04 3.56
CA LEU A 153 10.23 10.28 4.06
C LEU A 153 11.11 10.96 3.01
N SER A 154 11.97 10.21 2.32
CA SER A 154 12.80 10.73 1.24
C SER A 154 11.98 11.24 0.04
N ALA A 155 10.89 10.56 -0.32
CA ALA A 155 9.99 11.00 -1.38
C ALA A 155 9.33 12.33 -1.04
N ASN A 156 8.85 12.49 0.20
CA ASN A 156 8.31 13.75 0.70
C ASN A 156 9.37 14.87 0.71
N ALA A 157 10.58 14.59 1.19
CA ALA A 157 11.66 15.57 1.23
C ALA A 157 12.05 16.04 -0.18
N THR A 158 12.21 15.12 -1.14
CA THR A 158 12.51 15.44 -2.54
C THR A 158 11.38 16.26 -3.19
N LEU A 159 10.12 15.93 -2.90
CA LEU A 159 8.97 16.68 -3.38
C LEU A 159 8.96 18.12 -2.84
N PHE A 160 9.17 18.31 -1.54
CA PHE A 160 9.26 19.65 -0.97
C PHE A 160 10.46 20.43 -1.51
N PHE A 161 11.60 19.77 -1.73
CA PHE A 161 12.74 20.40 -2.37
C PHE A 161 12.45 20.84 -3.81
N LEU A 162 11.77 19.99 -4.59
CA LEU A 162 11.39 20.32 -5.97
C LEU A 162 10.38 21.46 -6.03
N LEU A 163 9.37 21.45 -5.13
CA LEU A 163 8.42 22.55 -5.00
C LEU A 163 9.14 23.84 -4.59
N PHE A 164 10.01 23.77 -3.57
CA PHE A 164 10.80 24.91 -3.12
C PHE A 164 11.58 25.52 -4.29
N PHE A 165 12.31 24.71 -5.04
CA PHE A 165 13.07 25.16 -6.20
C PHE A 165 12.16 25.77 -7.27
N ALA A 166 11.05 25.11 -7.60
CA ALA A 166 10.11 25.59 -8.60
C ALA A 166 9.50 26.95 -8.22
N PHE A 167 9.01 27.11 -6.99
CA PHE A 167 8.43 28.38 -6.52
C PHE A 167 9.48 29.50 -6.47
N ASN A 168 10.69 29.22 -5.99
CA ASN A 168 11.76 30.22 -5.95
C ASN A 168 12.25 30.62 -7.34
N CYS A 169 12.38 29.68 -8.28
CA CYS A 169 12.72 29.99 -9.67
C CYS A 169 11.64 30.86 -10.33
N PHE A 170 10.37 30.49 -10.19
CA PHE A 170 9.27 31.27 -10.78
C PHE A 170 9.22 32.70 -10.22
N GLN A 171 9.38 32.86 -8.91
CA GLN A 171 9.45 34.19 -8.28
C GLN A 171 10.70 34.96 -8.72
N GLY A 172 11.87 34.30 -8.79
CA GLY A 172 13.14 34.91 -9.21
C GLY A 172 13.15 35.40 -10.66
N PHE A 173 12.41 34.75 -11.56
CA PHE A 173 12.20 35.22 -12.94
C PHE A 173 11.11 36.30 -13.08
N GLY A 174 10.48 36.72 -11.97
CA GLY A 174 9.45 37.76 -11.98
C GLY A 174 8.06 37.27 -12.38
N PHE A 175 7.83 35.95 -12.50
CA PHE A 175 6.53 35.37 -12.85
C PHE A 175 5.61 35.25 -11.63
N SER A 176 5.36 36.37 -10.95
CA SER A 176 4.55 36.43 -9.72
C SER A 176 3.04 36.60 -9.97
N SER A 177 2.55 36.30 -11.18
CA SER A 177 1.12 36.36 -11.47
C SER A 177 0.36 35.31 -10.66
N PRO A 178 -0.75 35.66 -9.98
CA PRO A 178 -1.50 34.74 -9.13
C PRO A 178 -1.99 33.51 -9.90
N ASN A 179 -2.36 33.66 -11.18
CA ASN A 179 -2.82 32.55 -12.02
C ASN A 179 -1.70 31.53 -12.30
N LEU A 180 -0.47 32.00 -12.53
CA LEU A 180 0.69 31.13 -12.74
C LEU A 180 1.08 30.40 -11.46
N LEU A 181 0.98 31.08 -10.32
CA LEU A 181 1.25 30.51 -9.01
C LEU A 181 0.24 29.41 -8.65
N LEU A 182 -1.05 29.64 -8.95
CA LEU A 182 -2.10 28.64 -8.80
C LEU A 182 -1.88 27.43 -9.73
N LEU A 183 -1.51 27.67 -10.99
CA LEU A 183 -1.20 26.61 -11.93
C LEU A 183 0.00 25.76 -11.45
N LEU A 184 1.07 26.42 -10.99
CA LEU A 184 2.24 25.74 -10.43
C LEU A 184 1.88 24.91 -9.20
N SER A 185 1.03 25.47 -8.32
CA SER A 185 0.52 24.77 -7.15
C SER A 185 -0.33 23.56 -7.51
N ALA A 186 -1.21 23.68 -8.51
CA ALA A 186 -2.05 22.58 -8.98
C ALA A 186 -1.20 21.47 -9.63
N ALA A 187 -0.22 21.84 -10.46
CA ALA A 187 0.74 20.91 -11.03
C ALA A 187 1.56 20.20 -9.94
N GLY A 188 1.99 20.96 -8.92
CA GLY A 188 2.68 20.44 -7.74
C GLY A 188 1.84 19.43 -6.96
N ALA A 189 0.56 19.70 -6.74
CA ALA A 189 -0.37 18.80 -6.07
C ALA A 189 -0.55 17.47 -6.83
N VAL A 190 -0.70 17.56 -8.16
CA VAL A 190 -0.82 16.37 -9.03
C VAL A 190 0.46 15.54 -8.99
N LEU A 191 1.61 16.18 -9.16
CA LEU A 191 2.92 15.52 -9.14
C LEU A 191 3.20 14.86 -7.77
N TYR A 192 2.90 15.57 -6.67
CA TYR A 192 2.98 15.05 -5.31
C TYR A 192 2.14 13.78 -5.14
N SER A 193 0.88 13.82 -5.61
CA SER A 193 -0.04 12.69 -5.51
C SER A 193 0.45 11.48 -6.32
N ILE A 194 0.95 11.69 -7.54
CA ILE A 194 1.48 10.61 -8.40
C ILE A 194 2.71 9.95 -7.76
N ILE A 195 3.67 10.75 -7.28
CA ILE A 195 4.90 10.22 -6.69
C ILE A 195 4.58 9.46 -5.40
N LEU A 196 3.74 10.03 -4.54
CA LEU A 196 3.36 9.40 -3.28
C LEU A 196 2.56 8.10 -3.50
N ALA A 197 1.61 8.09 -4.44
CA ALA A 197 0.85 6.88 -4.77
C ALA A 197 1.76 5.74 -5.25
N ASN A 198 2.72 6.05 -6.13
CA ASN A 198 3.68 5.06 -6.61
C ASN A 198 4.60 4.56 -5.47
N ALA A 199 5.07 5.46 -4.61
CA ALA A 199 5.88 5.09 -3.45
C ALA A 199 5.13 4.12 -2.52
N LEU A 200 3.87 4.40 -2.20
CA LEU A 200 3.03 3.55 -1.35
C LEU A 200 2.81 2.16 -1.95
N ILE A 201 2.55 2.07 -3.26
CA ILE A 201 2.38 0.79 -3.95
C ILE A 201 3.67 -0.02 -3.92
N VAL A 202 4.82 0.61 -4.22
CA VAL A 202 6.13 -0.03 -4.16
C VAL A 202 6.41 -0.52 -2.73
N CYS A 203 6.13 0.28 -1.70
CA CYS A 203 6.30 -0.11 -0.30
C CYS A 203 5.43 -1.31 0.09
N ASN A 204 4.15 -1.31 -0.30
CA ASN A 204 3.24 -2.43 -0.04
C ASN A 204 3.70 -3.71 -0.74
N LEU A 205 4.16 -3.61 -1.98
CA LEU A 205 4.72 -4.75 -2.70
C LEU A 205 6.05 -5.22 -2.08
N ALA A 206 6.92 -4.31 -1.66
CA ALA A 206 8.19 -4.65 -1.02
C ALA A 206 7.99 -5.46 0.27
N MET A 207 6.96 -5.15 1.06
CA MET A 207 6.57 -5.95 2.23
C MET A 207 6.23 -7.39 1.86
N VAL A 208 5.49 -7.57 0.76
CA VAL A 208 5.14 -8.91 0.25
C VAL A 208 6.36 -9.63 -0.30
N VAL A 209 7.21 -8.96 -1.10
CA VAL A 209 8.47 -9.52 -1.60
C VAL A 209 9.33 -9.99 -0.42
N SER A 210 9.43 -9.17 0.63
CA SER A 210 10.18 -9.50 1.84
C SER A 210 9.69 -10.80 2.49
N GLY A 211 8.39 -10.94 2.69
CA GLY A 211 7.82 -12.15 3.30
C GLY A 211 7.87 -13.38 2.38
N MET A 212 7.69 -13.20 1.07
CA MET A 212 7.71 -14.32 0.13
C MET A 212 9.12 -14.88 -0.06
N GLU A 213 10.13 -14.01 -0.14
CA GLU A 213 11.53 -14.38 -0.39
C GLU A 213 12.38 -14.53 0.88
N ARG A 214 11.85 -14.18 2.06
CA ARG A 214 12.58 -14.17 3.35
C ARG A 214 13.82 -13.26 3.36
N CYS A 215 13.82 -12.23 2.52
CA CYS A 215 14.85 -11.18 2.51
C CYS A 215 14.25 -9.89 3.08
N GLY A 216 15.04 -9.06 3.77
CA GLY A 216 14.57 -7.78 4.32
C GLY A 216 15.32 -6.59 3.75
N GLY A 217 14.84 -5.38 4.07
CA GLY A 217 15.54 -4.13 3.82
C GLY A 217 15.46 -3.59 2.40
N TYR A 218 16.38 -2.69 2.04
CA TYR A 218 16.30 -1.91 0.79
C TYR A 218 16.35 -2.77 -0.49
N MET A 219 17.00 -3.94 -0.44
CA MET A 219 17.06 -4.85 -1.59
C MET A 219 15.66 -5.32 -2.01
N THR A 220 14.74 -5.49 -1.05
CA THR A 220 13.36 -5.86 -1.34
C THR A 220 12.58 -4.75 -2.04
N ILE A 221 12.91 -3.49 -1.74
CA ILE A 221 12.34 -2.32 -2.41
C ILE A 221 12.83 -2.28 -3.85
N LEU A 222 14.13 -2.46 -4.10
CA LEU A 222 14.67 -2.51 -5.46
C LEU A 222 14.02 -3.63 -6.29
N LYS A 223 13.85 -4.82 -5.71
CA LYS A 223 13.13 -5.92 -6.36
C LYS A 223 11.67 -5.56 -6.64
N ALA A 224 10.97 -4.90 -5.71
CA ALA A 224 9.61 -4.42 -5.94
C ALA A 224 9.56 -3.40 -7.09
N CYS A 225 10.53 -2.48 -7.18
CA CYS A 225 10.63 -1.55 -8.31
C CYS A 225 10.82 -2.27 -9.65
N VAL A 226 11.67 -3.31 -9.69
CA VAL A 226 11.88 -4.13 -10.90
C VAL A 226 10.60 -4.87 -11.28
N LEU A 227 9.90 -5.47 -10.32
CA LEU A 227 8.63 -6.18 -10.55
C LEU A 227 7.50 -5.23 -11.02
N MET A 228 7.56 -3.96 -10.61
CA MET A 228 6.62 -2.92 -11.00
C MET A 228 6.89 -2.36 -12.40
N ARG A 229 8.09 -2.56 -12.95
CA ARG A 229 8.48 -2.01 -14.26
C ARG A 229 7.58 -2.58 -15.36
N GLY A 230 6.83 -1.69 -16.02
CA GLY A 230 5.84 -2.07 -17.06
C GLY A 230 4.48 -2.53 -16.53
N ARG A 231 4.27 -2.54 -15.21
CA ARG A 231 3.02 -3.00 -14.55
C ARG A 231 2.45 -2.02 -13.55
N THR A 232 2.99 -0.80 -13.51
CA THR A 232 2.57 0.27 -12.59
C THR A 232 1.07 0.53 -12.66
N SER A 233 0.51 0.60 -13.87
CA SER A 233 -0.92 0.82 -14.08
C SER A 233 -1.79 -0.34 -13.56
N THR A 234 -1.37 -1.60 -13.76
CA THR A 234 -2.06 -2.77 -13.18
C THR A 234 -1.98 -2.78 -11.65
N ALA A 235 -0.85 -2.38 -11.07
CA ALA A 235 -0.71 -2.28 -9.63
C ALA A 235 -1.58 -1.15 -9.05
N LEU A 236 -1.64 0.00 -9.74
CA LEU A 236 -2.52 1.12 -9.39
C LEU A 236 -4.00 0.71 -9.45
N SER A 237 -4.44 0.00 -10.49
CA SER A 237 -5.82 -0.48 -10.62
C SER A 237 -6.19 -1.55 -9.59
N LEU A 238 -5.22 -2.29 -9.05
CA LEU A 238 -5.42 -3.24 -7.94
C LEU A 238 -5.49 -2.54 -6.58
N ALA A 239 -4.64 -1.55 -6.34
CA ALA A 239 -4.58 -0.82 -5.08
C ALA A 239 -5.78 0.14 -4.92
N LEU A 240 -6.27 0.73 -6.02
CA LEU A 240 -7.29 1.77 -5.99
C LEU A 240 -8.61 1.32 -5.33
N PRO A 241 -9.24 0.18 -5.70
CA PRO A 241 -10.51 -0.23 -5.09
C PRO A 241 -10.38 -0.54 -3.58
N ILE A 242 -9.26 -1.14 -3.17
CA ILE A 242 -9.02 -1.48 -1.76
C ILE A 242 -8.81 -0.20 -0.93
N ASN A 243 -8.00 0.74 -1.43
CA ASN A 243 -7.79 2.02 -0.75
C ASN A 243 -9.08 2.84 -0.68
N MET A 244 -9.91 2.83 -1.73
CA MET A 244 -11.23 3.45 -1.68
C MET A 244 -12.15 2.78 -0.65
N ALA A 245 -12.13 1.45 -0.53
CA ALA A 245 -12.90 0.74 0.47
C ALA A 245 -12.45 1.07 1.90
N LEU A 246 -11.14 1.12 2.16
CA LEU A 246 -10.58 1.55 3.44
C LEU A 246 -10.99 2.99 3.79
N ALA A 247 -10.88 3.92 2.85
CA ALA A 247 -11.31 5.30 3.02
C ALA A 247 -12.83 5.41 3.27
N ALA A 248 -13.64 4.58 2.62
CA ALA A 248 -15.09 4.52 2.85
C ALA A 248 -15.42 4.01 4.26
N VAL A 249 -14.68 3.03 4.77
CA VAL A 249 -14.83 2.52 6.15
C VAL A 249 -14.39 3.58 7.18
N GLU A 250 -13.31 4.32 6.91
CA GLU A 250 -12.88 5.46 7.72
C GLU A 250 -13.96 6.56 7.75
N ALA A 251 -14.49 6.94 6.60
CA ALA A 251 -15.58 7.91 6.51
C ALA A 251 -16.86 7.42 7.23
N LEU A 252 -17.17 6.12 7.13
CA LEU A 252 -18.30 5.52 7.84
C LEU A 252 -18.10 5.62 9.36
N PHE A 253 -16.89 5.36 9.87
CA PHE A 253 -16.57 5.52 11.29
C PHE A 253 -16.76 6.96 11.75
N GLN A 254 -16.25 7.93 10.98
CA GLN A 254 -16.41 9.35 11.29
C GLN A 254 -17.90 9.76 11.30
N TYR A 255 -18.65 9.33 10.30
CA TYR A 255 -20.06 9.68 10.16
C TYR A 255 -20.95 9.04 11.23
N ARG A 256 -20.72 7.76 11.56
CA ARG A 256 -21.56 7.02 12.51
C ARG A 256 -21.14 7.23 13.95
N ILE A 257 -19.84 7.08 14.23
CA ILE A 257 -19.33 7.07 15.60
C ILE A 257 -18.99 8.50 16.01
N VAL A 258 -18.05 9.15 15.33
CA VAL A 258 -17.53 10.47 15.78
C VAL A 258 -18.63 11.53 15.81
N ARG A 259 -19.48 11.58 14.78
CA ARG A 259 -20.63 12.48 14.75
C ARG A 259 -21.62 12.20 15.89
N ALA A 260 -22.00 10.94 16.10
CA ALA A 260 -22.95 10.60 17.17
C ALA A 260 -22.41 10.91 18.56
N TYR A 261 -21.09 10.73 18.78
CA TYR A 261 -20.43 11.10 20.03
C TYR A 261 -20.58 12.58 20.32
N HIS A 262 -20.32 13.42 19.31
CA HIS A 262 -20.39 14.86 19.44
C HIS A 262 -21.83 15.36 19.72
N PHE A 263 -22.86 14.68 19.20
CA PHE A 263 -24.25 15.04 19.48
C PHE A 263 -24.77 14.55 20.83
N ALA A 264 -24.35 13.35 21.26
CA ALA A 264 -24.90 12.72 22.46
C ALA A 264 -24.08 12.98 23.73
N GLU A 265 -22.81 13.43 23.60
CA GLU A 265 -21.80 13.59 24.66
C GLU A 265 -21.65 12.37 25.60
N LYS A 266 -22.19 11.22 25.20
CA LYS A 266 -22.21 9.97 25.96
C LYS A 266 -21.95 8.79 25.04
N LEU A 267 -21.09 7.87 25.48
CA LEU A 267 -20.85 6.60 24.80
C LEU A 267 -22.01 5.64 25.11
N GLY A 268 -22.85 5.39 24.11
CA GLY A 268 -23.85 4.33 24.18
C GLY A 268 -23.24 2.96 23.87
N LEU A 269 -23.71 1.89 24.51
CA LEU A 269 -23.29 0.51 24.21
C LEU A 269 -23.49 0.16 22.72
N SER A 270 -24.60 0.58 22.13
CA SER A 270 -24.90 0.38 20.70
C SER A 270 -23.80 0.95 19.79
N MET A 271 -23.30 2.14 20.15
CA MET A 271 -22.25 2.83 19.42
C MET A 271 -20.89 2.14 19.54
N VAL A 272 -20.59 1.56 20.71
CA VAL A 272 -19.37 0.76 20.89
C VAL A 272 -19.41 -0.48 20.00
N PHE A 273 -20.54 -1.21 19.96
CA PHE A 273 -20.69 -2.36 19.08
C PHE A 273 -20.62 -2.00 17.60
N GLU A 274 -21.24 -0.88 17.20
CA GLU A 274 -21.12 -0.37 15.83
C GLU A 274 -19.67 -0.02 15.47
N GLY A 275 -18.95 0.63 16.39
CA GLY A 275 -17.53 0.95 16.22
C GLY A 275 -16.64 -0.29 16.10
N ILE A 276 -16.87 -1.31 16.93
CA ILE A 276 -16.17 -2.61 16.85
C ILE A 276 -16.45 -3.28 15.50
N PHE A 277 -17.69 -3.25 15.02
CA PHE A 277 -18.04 -3.82 13.71
C PHE A 277 -17.33 -3.10 12.56
N ILE A 278 -17.32 -1.76 12.59
CA ILE A 278 -16.62 -0.95 11.58
C ILE A 278 -15.11 -1.21 11.60
N ALA A 279 -14.51 -1.30 12.79
CA ALA A 279 -13.10 -1.64 12.94
C ALA A 279 -12.76 -3.05 12.42
N TYR A 280 -13.67 -4.02 12.64
CA TYR A 280 -13.54 -5.35 12.06
C TYR A 280 -13.63 -5.34 10.53
N LEU A 281 -14.54 -4.56 9.93
CA LEU A 281 -14.58 -4.39 8.47
C LEU A 281 -13.26 -3.83 7.93
N TYR A 282 -12.68 -2.84 8.61
CA TYR A 282 -11.36 -2.30 8.27
C TYR A 282 -10.28 -3.39 8.30
N SER A 283 -10.27 -4.21 9.37
CA SER A 283 -9.35 -5.35 9.49
C SER A 283 -9.46 -6.34 8.33
N ILE A 284 -10.67 -6.65 7.88
CA ILE A 284 -10.89 -7.55 6.75
C ILE A 284 -10.28 -6.98 5.47
N PHE A 285 -10.42 -5.67 5.22
CA PHE A 285 -9.79 -5.03 4.06
C PHE A 285 -8.26 -4.99 4.16
N VAL A 286 -7.67 -4.82 5.35
CA VAL A 286 -6.21 -4.93 5.55
C VAL A 286 -5.70 -6.33 5.23
N VAL A 287 -6.44 -7.38 5.63
CA VAL A 287 -6.12 -8.76 5.28
C VAL A 287 -6.24 -8.97 3.77
N LEU A 288 -7.33 -8.49 3.16
CA LEU A 288 -7.57 -8.62 1.72
C LEU A 288 -6.53 -7.88 0.88
N ASP A 289 -6.10 -6.68 1.29
CA ASP A 289 -4.99 -5.93 0.68
C ASP A 289 -3.72 -6.77 0.61
N THR A 290 -3.40 -7.42 1.73
CA THR A 290 -2.21 -8.29 1.80
C THR A 290 -2.34 -9.48 0.84
N ILE A 291 -3.51 -10.11 0.76
CA ILE A 291 -3.77 -11.22 -0.18
C ILE A 291 -3.65 -10.75 -1.63
N VAL A 292 -4.23 -9.60 -1.98
CA VAL A 292 -4.17 -9.04 -3.34
C VAL A 292 -2.72 -8.76 -3.74
N ASN A 293 -1.93 -8.12 -2.87
CA ASN A 293 -0.51 -7.87 -3.13
C ASN A 293 0.29 -9.18 -3.25
N CYS A 294 -0.02 -10.22 -2.48
CA CYS A 294 0.56 -11.56 -2.64
C CYS A 294 0.21 -12.21 -3.99
N MET A 295 -1.03 -12.11 -4.44
CA MET A 295 -1.46 -12.65 -5.72
C MET A 295 -0.84 -11.89 -6.90
N PHE A 296 -0.74 -10.57 -6.77
CA PHE A 296 -0.05 -9.72 -7.74
C PHE A 296 1.44 -10.12 -7.85
N PHE A 297 2.13 -10.29 -6.72
CA PHE A 297 3.51 -10.80 -6.70
C PHE A 297 3.65 -12.15 -7.40
N LYS A 298 2.76 -13.11 -7.11
CA LYS A 298 2.77 -14.43 -7.78
C LYS A 298 2.55 -14.30 -9.29
N SER A 299 1.63 -13.44 -9.72
CA SER A 299 1.37 -13.17 -11.14
C SER A 299 2.61 -12.59 -11.83
N CYS A 300 3.31 -11.64 -11.20
CA CYS A 300 4.54 -11.09 -11.75
C CYS A 300 5.64 -12.14 -11.92
N LYS A 301 5.76 -13.07 -10.96
CA LYS A 301 6.78 -14.12 -11.02
C LYS A 301 6.50 -15.18 -12.09
N THR A 302 5.23 -15.58 -12.24
CA THR A 302 4.83 -16.53 -13.29
C THR A 302 5.13 -15.99 -14.68
N ASP A 303 4.83 -14.71 -14.92
CA ASP A 303 5.06 -14.09 -16.23
C ASP A 303 6.56 -13.89 -16.53
N SER A 304 7.38 -13.57 -15.51
CA SER A 304 8.84 -13.50 -15.70
C SER A 304 9.45 -14.87 -16.00
N ALA A 305 8.94 -15.93 -15.36
CA ALA A 305 9.41 -17.29 -15.59
C ALA A 305 8.97 -17.82 -16.96
N SER A 306 7.76 -17.48 -17.41
CA SER A 306 7.33 -17.80 -18.78
C SER A 306 8.15 -17.04 -19.81
N LEU A 307 8.49 -15.77 -19.56
CA LEU A 307 9.32 -14.99 -20.47
C LEU A 307 10.75 -15.54 -20.55
N SER A 308 11.37 -15.92 -19.43
CA SER A 308 12.67 -16.58 -19.42
C SER A 308 12.64 -17.92 -20.14
N CYS A 309 11.59 -18.73 -19.95
CA CYS A 309 11.44 -20.00 -20.65
C CYS A 309 11.23 -19.82 -22.17
N SER A 310 10.52 -18.77 -22.59
CA SER A 310 10.36 -18.44 -24.02
C SER A 310 11.65 -17.93 -24.68
N VAL A 311 12.50 -17.21 -23.94
CA VAL A 311 13.81 -16.78 -24.42
C VAL A 311 14.78 -17.96 -24.50
N GLU A 312 14.75 -18.86 -23.52
CA GLU A 312 15.58 -20.08 -23.53
C GLU A 312 15.17 -21.03 -24.68
N ILE A 313 13.88 -21.13 -25.00
CA ILE A 313 13.40 -21.87 -26.18
C ILE A 313 13.86 -21.21 -27.49
N ALA A 314 13.82 -19.87 -27.57
CA ALA A 314 14.27 -19.15 -28.76
C ALA A 314 15.80 -19.20 -28.98
N GLU A 315 16.59 -19.25 -27.90
CA GLU A 315 18.05 -19.47 -27.97
C GLU A 315 18.39 -20.92 -28.36
N VAL A 316 17.60 -21.90 -27.90
CA VAL A 316 17.78 -23.32 -28.30
C VAL A 316 17.35 -23.58 -29.74
N GLU A 317 16.32 -22.88 -30.25
CA GLU A 317 15.93 -22.94 -31.67
C GLU A 317 16.92 -22.20 -32.61
N GLY A 318 17.75 -21.32 -32.06
CA GLY A 318 18.79 -20.59 -32.80
C GLY A 318 20.11 -21.33 -32.99
N ASP A 319 20.39 -22.40 -32.24
CA ASP A 319 21.72 -23.04 -32.20
C ASP A 319 21.76 -24.52 -32.64
N HIS A 320 20.62 -25.17 -32.89
CA HIS A 320 20.61 -26.58 -33.35
C HIS A 320 19.79 -26.82 -34.61
N GLY A 321 20.30 -26.28 -35.72
CA GLY A 321 20.13 -26.88 -37.03
C GLY A 321 20.99 -28.13 -37.17
N TYR A 322 20.33 -29.28 -37.37
CA TYR A 322 20.88 -30.57 -37.81
C TYR A 322 21.77 -31.36 -36.82
N ALA A 323 21.16 -32.30 -36.11
CA ALA A 323 21.79 -33.61 -35.84
C ALA A 323 20.75 -34.70 -35.51
N ILE A 324 20.40 -35.46 -36.56
CA ILE A 324 20.23 -36.92 -36.58
C ILE A 324 19.24 -37.53 -35.55
N LEU A 325 18.05 -37.85 -36.08
CA LEU A 325 17.26 -39.02 -35.71
C LEU A 325 18.16 -40.27 -35.63
N ARG A 326 18.50 -40.71 -34.42
CA ARG A 326 18.85 -42.12 -34.17
C ARG A 326 17.92 -42.67 -33.10
N THR A 327 16.98 -43.45 -33.60
CA THR A 327 16.01 -44.31 -32.93
C THR A 327 16.67 -45.08 -31.78
N LYS A 328 16.08 -44.99 -30.58
CA LYS A 328 16.26 -45.97 -29.50
C LYS A 328 15.08 -46.93 -29.58
N GLU A 329 15.31 -48.12 -30.11
CA GLU A 329 14.49 -49.30 -29.80
C GLU A 329 15.23 -50.13 -28.75
N GLU A 330 14.54 -50.32 -27.62
CA GLU A 330 14.42 -51.53 -26.78
C GLU A 330 15.70 -52.21 -26.24
N LEU A 331 15.99 -52.12 -24.93
CA LEU A 331 15.53 -52.90 -23.77
C LEU A 331 16.48 -54.08 -23.39
N ILE A 332 16.97 -54.00 -22.16
CA ILE A 332 17.85 -54.90 -21.35
C ILE A 332 17.31 -56.35 -21.31
N PRO A 333 18.12 -57.44 -21.14
CA PRO A 333 19.41 -57.53 -20.43
C PRO A 333 20.65 -57.99 -21.20
#